data_AF-A0A969A8T6-F1
#
_entry.id   AF-A0A969A8T6-F1
#
_cell.length_a   1.000
_cell.length_b   1.000
_cell.length_c   1.000
_cell.angle_alpha   90.00
_cell.angle_beta   90.00
_cell.angle_gamma   90.00
#
_symmetry.space_group_name_H-M   'P 1'
#
loop_
_entity.id
_entity.type
_entity.pdbx_description
1 polymer ?
#
loop_
_entity_poly.entity_id
_entity_poly.type
_entity_poly.pdbx_seq_one_letter_code
_entity_poly.pdbx_strand_id
1 'polypeptide(L)'
;MGFTFITFLLPQAIGLINNPEVVPQRAVRQTLIMSCLCALMCWLGYQIKVPKKWLQKPSLQVDKNKLKIGGFIYACIGCVFWILVYSRPEAASLSQYWTGIITVYVFFANLLNIGFTILLLETIKQPKISNLLLLFIPSSILMYRVIFAGRRTTMVFIAFSIVCAFYFIKNQTTPRKIIILGLLIGTLIISSIHDYRMLVRVGEWNKITEINPIQNLQAVVKQENQGMTLELRNAALVIDTVTQSGRYEWGSRYWNTLVFKWIPAQFLGSEFKKQLQLNLDLDYFDIWHQYYGYKHPKGSTSTGIGDSFSQFDYFGCLIFGIFAYLFKYLWYRSCNGDYILQCLYILLIPTAMTSLTHNTANFLPDLLYYMIFSSPLIVFSIKKNPCILNAKRYTI
;
A
#
# COMPACT_ATOMS: atom_id res chain seq x y z
N MET A 1 -5.46 -7.55 4.78
CA MET A 1 -4.31 -8.43 4.50
C MET A 1 -4.72 -9.80 4.01
N GLY A 2 -5.64 -10.53 4.68
CA GLY A 2 -6.09 -11.86 4.20
C GLY A 2 -6.54 -11.91 2.74
N PHE A 3 -7.24 -10.85 2.27
CA PHE A 3 -7.55 -10.66 0.85
C PHE A 3 -6.31 -10.78 -0.05
N THR A 4 -5.25 -10.02 0.25
CA THR A 4 -4.00 -10.01 -0.53
C THR A 4 -3.27 -11.35 -0.49
N PHE A 5 -3.27 -12.06 0.65
CA PHE A 5 -2.72 -13.41 0.72
C PHE A 5 -3.43 -14.36 -0.26
N ILE A 6 -4.75 -14.28 -0.35
CA ILE A 6 -5.56 -15.16 -1.22
C ILE A 6 -5.46 -14.73 -2.69
N THR A 7 -5.62 -13.44 -3.01
CA THR A 7 -5.73 -12.99 -4.41
C THR A 7 -4.39 -12.83 -5.11
N PHE A 8 -3.31 -12.57 -4.36
CA PHE A 8 -1.99 -12.30 -4.92
C PHE A 8 -0.97 -13.39 -4.57
N LEU A 9 -0.87 -13.77 -3.29
CA LEU A 9 0.19 -14.68 -2.85
C LEU A 9 -0.10 -16.13 -3.24
N LEU A 10 -1.34 -16.60 -3.07
CA LEU A 10 -1.71 -18.00 -3.30
C LEU A 10 -1.52 -18.44 -4.77
N PRO A 11 -2.01 -17.72 -5.80
CA PRO A 11 -1.75 -18.10 -7.19
C PRO A 11 -0.27 -18.14 -7.53
N GLN A 12 0.52 -17.21 -6.97
CA GLN A 12 1.96 -17.17 -7.19
C GLN A 12 2.73 -18.27 -6.43
N ALA A 13 2.25 -18.68 -5.26
CA ALA A 13 2.78 -19.81 -4.53
C ALA A 13 2.59 -21.12 -5.31
N ILE A 14 1.39 -21.31 -5.88
CA ILE A 14 1.12 -22.46 -6.75
C ILE A 14 2.01 -22.42 -8.00
N GLY A 15 2.12 -21.25 -8.65
CA GLY A 15 3.01 -21.06 -9.81
C GLY A 15 4.48 -21.37 -9.50
N LEU A 16 4.97 -20.92 -8.33
CA LEU A 16 6.35 -21.17 -7.90
C LEU A 16 6.62 -22.64 -7.59
N ILE A 17 5.64 -23.36 -7.01
CA ILE A 17 5.76 -24.80 -6.73
C ILE A 17 5.80 -25.60 -8.03
N ASN A 18 4.90 -25.28 -8.96
CA ASN A 18 4.78 -25.98 -10.23
C ASN A 18 6.02 -25.76 -11.10
N ASN A 19 6.56 -24.55 -11.10
CA ASN A 19 7.68 -24.16 -11.97
C ASN A 19 8.70 -23.28 -11.23
N PRO A 20 9.58 -23.89 -10.43
CA PRO A 20 10.60 -23.16 -9.67
C PRO A 20 11.72 -22.55 -10.55
N GLU A 21 11.90 -23.05 -11.78
CA GLU A 21 12.95 -22.63 -12.73
C GLU A 21 14.35 -22.60 -12.07
N VAL A 22 14.93 -21.39 -11.96
CA VAL A 22 16.26 -21.10 -11.41
C VAL A 22 16.31 -21.13 -9.88
N VAL A 23 15.15 -21.25 -9.21
CA VAL A 23 15.07 -21.21 -7.75
C VAL A 23 15.32 -22.59 -7.16
N PRO A 24 16.30 -22.75 -6.26
CA PRO A 24 16.53 -24.00 -5.56
C PRO A 24 15.31 -24.44 -4.72
N GLN A 25 15.05 -25.76 -4.67
CA GLN A 25 13.92 -26.32 -3.90
C GLN A 25 13.93 -25.94 -2.40
N ARG A 26 15.12 -25.72 -1.82
CA ARG A 26 15.23 -25.21 -0.44
C ARG A 26 14.64 -23.80 -0.31
N ALA A 27 14.93 -22.91 -1.24
CA ALA A 27 14.45 -21.52 -1.23
C ALA A 27 12.93 -21.45 -1.39
N VAL A 28 12.36 -22.29 -2.26
CA VAL A 28 10.91 -22.44 -2.39
C VAL A 28 10.29 -22.84 -1.05
N ARG A 29 10.81 -23.89 -0.40
CA ARG A 29 10.32 -24.32 0.93
C ARG A 29 10.42 -23.21 1.98
N GLN A 30 11.55 -22.52 2.06
CA GLN A 30 11.76 -21.43 3.01
C GLN A 30 10.77 -20.28 2.77
N THR A 31 10.51 -19.94 1.51
CA THR A 31 9.57 -18.88 1.10
C THR A 31 8.14 -19.22 1.46
N LEU A 32 7.72 -20.47 1.26
CA LEU A 32 6.39 -20.94 1.63
C LEU A 32 6.22 -20.96 3.16
N ILE A 33 7.22 -21.44 3.91
CA ILE A 33 7.21 -21.40 5.37
C ILE A 33 7.10 -19.96 5.85
N MET A 34 7.93 -19.05 5.33
CA MET A 34 7.88 -17.63 5.69
C MET A 34 6.52 -17.02 5.35
N SER A 35 5.94 -17.35 4.20
CA SER A 35 4.60 -16.90 3.80
C SER A 35 3.52 -17.36 4.78
N CYS A 36 3.56 -18.62 5.22
CA CYS A 36 2.68 -19.16 6.24
C CYS A 36 2.87 -18.46 7.60
N LEU A 37 4.12 -18.22 8.01
CA LEU A 37 4.43 -17.50 9.24
C LEU A 37 3.92 -16.06 9.20
N CYS A 38 4.10 -15.33 8.09
CA CYS A 38 3.57 -13.97 7.92
C CYS A 38 2.03 -13.95 8.01
N ALA A 39 1.35 -14.91 7.38
CA ALA A 39 -0.11 -15.05 7.48
C ALA A 39 -0.56 -15.38 8.91
N LEU A 40 0.14 -16.31 9.57
CA LEU A 40 -0.10 -16.67 10.97
C LEU A 40 0.09 -15.46 11.90
N MET A 41 1.16 -14.69 11.72
CA MET A 41 1.42 -13.50 12.53
C MET A 41 0.41 -12.40 12.28
N CYS A 42 -0.08 -12.23 11.05
CA CYS A 42 -1.25 -11.36 10.80
C CYS A 42 -2.46 -11.79 11.63
N TRP A 43 -2.75 -13.09 11.70
CA TRP A 43 -3.86 -13.60 12.49
C TRP A 43 -3.61 -13.41 14.00
N LEU A 44 -2.45 -13.86 14.51
CA LEU A 44 -2.08 -13.73 15.92
C LEU A 44 -2.05 -12.28 16.38
N GLY A 45 -1.43 -11.38 15.61
CA GLY A 45 -1.40 -9.94 15.90
C GLY A 45 -2.81 -9.33 15.98
N TYR A 46 -3.74 -9.82 15.15
CA TYR A 46 -5.15 -9.43 15.23
C TYR A 46 -5.90 -10.10 16.40
N GLN A 47 -5.39 -11.17 17.01
CA GLN A 47 -6.02 -11.75 18.21
C GLN A 47 -5.60 -11.04 19.51
N ILE A 48 -4.42 -10.41 19.54
CA ILE A 48 -3.92 -9.68 20.73
C ILE A 48 -4.95 -8.63 21.18
N LYS A 49 -5.34 -8.66 22.46
CA LYS A 49 -6.34 -7.74 23.02
C LYS A 49 -5.75 -6.32 23.11
N VAL A 50 -6.49 -5.35 22.59
CA VAL A 50 -6.12 -3.93 22.73
C VAL A 50 -6.45 -3.47 24.16
N PRO A 51 -5.51 -2.84 24.88
CA PRO A 51 -5.76 -2.37 26.24
C PRO A 51 -6.98 -1.43 26.32
N LYS A 52 -7.92 -1.70 27.24
CA LYS A 52 -9.13 -0.87 27.43
C LYS A 52 -8.80 0.61 27.65
N LYS A 53 -7.70 0.91 28.36
CA LYS A 53 -7.21 2.28 28.58
C LYS A 53 -6.95 3.03 27.29
N TRP A 54 -6.46 2.35 26.24
CA TRP A 54 -6.19 2.98 24.94
C TRP A 54 -7.48 3.22 24.16
N LEU A 55 -8.43 2.29 24.25
CA LEU A 55 -9.74 2.42 23.62
C LEU A 55 -10.59 3.54 24.24
N GLN A 56 -10.46 3.76 25.55
CA GLN A 56 -11.22 4.76 26.31
C GLN A 56 -10.66 6.18 26.25
N LYS A 57 -9.53 6.43 25.57
CA LYS A 57 -9.00 7.79 25.43
C LYS A 57 -10.06 8.70 24.78
N PRO A 58 -10.32 9.91 25.28
CA PRO A 58 -11.29 10.80 24.65
C PRO A 58 -10.90 11.07 23.19
N SER A 59 -11.85 10.93 22.27
CA SER A 59 -11.64 11.32 20.87
C SER A 59 -11.55 12.84 20.79
N LEU A 60 -10.57 13.36 20.06
CA LEU A 60 -10.45 14.79 19.81
C LEU A 60 -11.71 15.30 19.10
N GLN A 61 -12.33 16.33 19.67
CA GLN A 61 -13.47 16.98 19.03
C GLN A 61 -13.01 17.96 17.96
N VAL A 62 -13.22 17.57 16.72
CA VAL A 62 -12.88 18.39 15.56
C VAL A 62 -14.11 19.12 15.00
N ASP A 63 -13.90 20.35 14.58
CA ASP A 63 -14.82 21.13 13.78
C ASP A 63 -14.76 20.63 12.34
N LYS A 64 -15.87 20.02 11.90
CA LYS A 64 -15.98 19.41 10.57
C LYS A 64 -15.91 20.42 9.44
N ASN A 65 -16.33 21.67 9.66
CA ASN A 65 -16.26 22.70 8.62
C ASN A 65 -14.82 23.10 8.35
N LYS A 66 -14.03 23.31 9.42
CA LYS A 66 -12.59 23.59 9.31
C LYS A 66 -11.85 22.42 8.67
N LEU A 67 -12.19 21.20 9.08
CA LEU A 67 -11.57 20.00 8.53
C LEU A 67 -11.89 19.82 7.05
N LYS A 68 -13.14 20.10 6.64
CA LYS A 68 -13.56 20.09 5.23
C LYS A 68 -12.81 21.12 4.39
N ILE A 69 -12.66 22.35 4.89
CA ILE A 69 -11.91 23.41 4.21
C ILE A 69 -10.46 22.99 4.01
N GLY A 70 -9.79 22.52 5.07
CA GLY A 70 -8.40 22.10 4.95
C GLY A 70 -8.23 20.82 4.12
N GLY A 71 -9.18 19.89 4.17
CA GLY A 71 -9.22 18.73 3.26
C GLY A 71 -9.35 19.15 1.79
N PHE A 72 -10.16 20.16 1.50
CA PHE A 72 -10.25 20.74 0.15
C PHE A 72 -8.95 21.42 -0.28
N ILE A 73 -8.30 22.20 0.59
CA ILE A 73 -6.99 22.80 0.31
C ILE A 73 -5.96 21.71 -0.02
N TYR A 74 -5.90 20.64 0.76
CA TYR A 74 -5.00 19.51 0.50
C TYR A 74 -5.32 18.78 -0.81
N ALA A 75 -6.61 18.62 -1.14
CA ALA A 75 -7.02 18.08 -2.42
C ALA A 75 -6.55 18.97 -3.59
N CYS A 76 -6.73 20.29 -3.50
CA CYS A 76 -6.27 21.22 -4.54
C CYS A 76 -4.75 21.19 -4.72
N ILE A 77 -3.99 21.25 -3.63
CA ILE A 77 -2.52 21.13 -3.68
C ILE A 77 -2.13 19.80 -4.34
N GLY A 78 -2.73 18.70 -3.88
CA GLY A 78 -2.47 17.37 -4.43
C GLY A 78 -2.79 17.26 -5.93
N CYS A 79 -3.89 17.85 -6.38
CA CYS A 79 -4.26 17.90 -7.79
C CYS A 79 -3.24 18.66 -8.63
N VAL A 80 -2.84 19.87 -8.19
CA VAL A 80 -1.83 20.69 -8.89
C VAL A 80 -0.53 19.90 -9.05
N PHE A 81 -0.05 19.26 -7.98
CA PHE A 81 1.18 18.49 -8.06
C PHE A 81 1.05 17.23 -8.91
N TRP A 82 -0.10 16.55 -8.96
CA TRP A 82 -0.32 15.46 -9.92
C TRP A 82 -0.29 15.93 -11.37
N ILE A 83 -0.86 17.10 -11.67
CA ILE A 83 -0.78 17.69 -13.02
C ILE A 83 0.68 17.96 -13.38
N LEU A 84 1.47 18.51 -12.45
CA LEU A 84 2.91 18.75 -12.63
C LEU A 84 3.72 17.46 -12.79
N VAL A 85 3.29 16.34 -12.18
CA VAL A 85 3.91 15.03 -12.44
C VAL A 85 3.63 14.59 -13.87
N TYR A 86 2.39 14.70 -14.33
CA TYR A 86 2.01 14.24 -15.67
C TYR A 86 2.54 15.10 -16.80
N SER A 87 2.88 16.35 -16.54
CA SER A 87 3.52 17.22 -17.53
C SER A 87 5.01 16.91 -17.78
N ARG A 88 5.59 15.90 -17.11
CA ARG A 88 7.01 15.55 -17.25
C ARG A 88 7.21 14.26 -18.06
N PRO A 89 8.14 14.24 -19.03
CA PRO A 89 8.40 13.05 -19.84
C PRO A 89 8.97 11.88 -19.04
N GLU A 90 9.71 12.16 -17.96
CA GLU A 90 10.21 11.16 -17.01
C GLU A 90 9.09 10.38 -16.29
N ALA A 91 7.89 10.96 -16.13
CA ALA A 91 6.73 10.24 -15.59
C ALA A 91 6.21 9.14 -16.52
N ALA A 92 6.55 9.21 -17.82
CA ALA A 92 6.28 8.16 -18.81
C ALA A 92 7.31 7.03 -18.78
N SER A 93 8.46 7.22 -18.11
CA SER A 93 9.49 6.19 -18.01
C SER A 93 9.03 5.00 -17.14
N LEU A 94 9.42 3.79 -17.55
CA LEU A 94 9.11 2.51 -16.90
C LEU A 94 9.80 2.30 -15.54
N SER A 95 10.62 3.25 -15.09
CA SER A 95 11.34 3.10 -13.83
C SER A 95 10.36 3.14 -12.65
N GLN A 96 10.43 2.14 -11.77
CA GLN A 96 9.76 2.15 -10.47
C GLN A 96 10.34 3.24 -9.54
N TYR A 97 11.54 3.72 -9.84
CA TYR A 97 12.26 4.70 -9.06
C TYR A 97 12.31 6.02 -9.81
N TRP A 98 11.48 6.96 -9.36
CA TRP A 98 11.60 8.36 -9.74
C TRP A 98 12.68 9.01 -8.90
N THR A 99 13.52 9.83 -9.53
CA THR A 99 14.56 10.63 -8.89
C THR A 99 14.35 12.10 -9.22
N GLY A 100 15.08 12.99 -8.54
CA GLY A 100 15.03 14.43 -8.83
C GLY A 100 13.70 15.08 -8.45
N ILE A 101 13.27 16.09 -9.21
CA ILE A 101 12.14 16.96 -8.84
C ILE A 101 10.80 16.24 -8.80
N ILE A 102 10.62 15.16 -9.57
CA ILE A 102 9.39 14.36 -9.57
C ILE A 102 9.10 13.78 -8.19
N THR A 103 10.14 13.41 -7.43
CA THR A 103 9.95 12.89 -6.06
C THR A 103 9.29 13.93 -5.15
N VAL A 104 9.68 15.20 -5.29
CA VAL A 104 9.08 16.32 -4.55
C VAL A 104 7.63 16.52 -4.99
N TYR A 105 7.36 16.46 -6.29
CA TYR A 105 5.99 16.61 -6.78
C TYR A 105 5.09 15.50 -6.23
N VAL A 106 5.52 14.24 -6.29
CA VAL A 106 4.76 13.10 -5.78
C VAL A 106 4.57 13.19 -4.27
N PHE A 107 5.57 13.69 -3.54
CA PHE A 107 5.49 13.93 -2.11
C PHE A 107 4.33 14.88 -1.78
N PHE A 108 4.17 16.00 -2.48
CA PHE A 108 3.02 16.89 -2.27
C PHE A 108 1.73 16.39 -2.91
N ALA A 109 1.83 15.64 -4.01
CA ALA A 109 0.68 15.03 -4.69
C ALA A 109 -0.05 14.02 -3.80
N ASN A 110 0.64 13.40 -2.83
CA ASN A 110 0.03 12.50 -1.84
C ASN A 110 -0.92 13.19 -0.85
N LEU A 111 -0.89 14.52 -0.73
CA LEU A 111 -1.90 15.30 0.01
C LEU A 111 -3.30 15.10 -0.57
N LEU A 112 -3.39 14.76 -1.87
CA LEU A 112 -4.64 14.42 -2.53
C LEU A 112 -5.38 13.30 -1.80
N ASN A 113 -4.66 12.27 -1.33
CA ASN A 113 -5.27 11.13 -0.65
C ASN A 113 -5.91 11.58 0.68
N ILE A 114 -5.22 12.43 1.45
CA ILE A 114 -5.73 12.97 2.71
C ILE A 114 -6.99 13.80 2.46
N GLY A 115 -6.93 14.73 1.49
CA GLY A 115 -8.05 15.58 1.12
C GLY A 115 -9.26 14.76 0.63
N PHE A 116 -9.03 13.78 -0.24
CA PHE A 116 -10.05 12.87 -0.74
C PHE A 116 -10.74 12.09 0.40
N THR A 117 -9.98 11.50 1.33
CA THR A 117 -10.55 10.72 2.43
C THR A 117 -11.47 11.57 3.32
N ILE A 118 -11.07 12.79 3.64
CA ILE A 118 -11.87 13.71 4.46
C ILE A 118 -13.14 14.13 3.72
N LEU A 119 -13.01 14.57 2.46
CA LEU A 119 -14.15 15.00 1.66
C LEU A 119 -15.15 13.86 1.40
N LEU A 120 -14.65 12.63 1.19
CA LEU A 120 -15.49 11.44 1.04
C LEU A 120 -16.30 11.16 2.31
N LEU A 121 -15.67 11.16 3.48
CA LEU A 121 -16.35 10.94 4.77
C LEU A 121 -17.44 12.00 5.02
N GLU A 122 -17.13 13.28 4.75
CA GLU A 122 -18.13 14.35 4.90
C GLU A 122 -19.27 14.25 3.89
N THR A 123 -18.99 13.83 2.67
CA THR A 123 -20.00 13.65 1.61
C THR A 123 -20.97 12.52 1.94
N ILE A 124 -20.47 11.37 2.40
CA ILE A 124 -21.34 10.25 2.82
C ILE A 124 -22.17 10.61 4.05
N LYS A 125 -21.60 11.40 4.96
CA LYS A 125 -22.29 11.88 6.16
C LYS A 125 -23.41 12.86 5.83
N GLN A 126 -23.14 13.82 4.95
CA GLN A 126 -24.08 14.84 4.50
C GLN A 126 -24.03 14.94 2.97
N PRO A 127 -24.88 14.18 2.25
CA PRO A 127 -24.88 14.16 0.78
C PRO A 127 -25.52 15.42 0.21
N LYS A 128 -24.87 16.56 0.38
CA LYS A 128 -25.24 17.85 -0.20
C LYS A 128 -24.52 18.01 -1.54
N ILE A 129 -25.15 18.72 -2.48
CA ILE A 129 -24.56 19.03 -3.80
C ILE A 129 -23.21 19.72 -3.63
N SER A 130 -23.07 20.64 -2.67
CA SER A 130 -21.79 21.29 -2.38
C SER A 130 -20.68 20.30 -1.99
N ASN A 131 -20.98 19.29 -1.18
CA ASN A 131 -20.00 18.27 -0.80
C ASN A 131 -19.65 17.36 -1.98
N LEU A 132 -20.63 17.01 -2.81
CA LEU A 132 -20.41 16.24 -4.04
C LEU A 132 -19.50 16.99 -5.03
N LEU A 133 -19.71 18.29 -5.22
CA LEU A 133 -18.87 19.13 -6.07
C LEU A 133 -17.42 19.20 -5.55
N LEU A 134 -17.24 19.36 -4.23
CA LEU A 134 -15.90 19.35 -3.63
C LEU A 134 -15.19 18.00 -3.78
N LEU A 135 -15.93 16.88 -3.71
CA LEU A 135 -15.40 15.54 -3.88
C LEU A 135 -15.08 15.21 -5.36
N PHE A 136 -15.79 15.83 -6.31
CA PHE A 136 -15.63 15.54 -7.73
C PHE A 136 -14.19 15.80 -8.23
N ILE A 137 -13.59 16.92 -7.83
CA ILE A 137 -12.24 17.32 -8.25
C ILE A 137 -11.17 16.28 -7.87
N PRO A 138 -11.00 15.90 -6.59
CA PRO A 138 -10.02 14.88 -6.24
C PRO A 138 -10.38 13.50 -6.82
N SER A 139 -11.67 13.18 -6.94
CA SER A 139 -12.11 11.91 -7.51
C SER A 139 -11.73 11.78 -8.99
N SER A 140 -11.85 12.83 -9.78
CA SER A 140 -11.53 12.80 -11.22
C SER A 140 -10.04 12.52 -11.45
N ILE A 141 -9.16 13.17 -10.69
CA ILE A 141 -7.71 12.90 -10.75
C ILE A 141 -7.42 11.46 -10.30
N LEU A 142 -7.99 10.98 -9.20
CA LEU A 142 -7.76 9.59 -8.77
C LEU A 142 -8.28 8.57 -9.80
N MET A 143 -9.42 8.83 -10.45
CA MET A 143 -9.94 7.98 -11.53
C MET A 143 -9.06 8.00 -12.76
N TYR A 144 -8.54 9.16 -13.15
CA TYR A 144 -7.55 9.26 -14.23
C TYR A 144 -6.35 8.36 -13.98
N ARG A 145 -5.84 8.30 -12.74
CA ARG A 145 -4.72 7.42 -12.34
C ARG A 145 -5.06 5.94 -12.43
N VAL A 146 -6.31 5.57 -12.17
CA VAL A 146 -6.76 4.17 -12.26
C VAL A 146 -6.86 3.75 -13.72
N ILE A 147 -7.51 4.55 -14.55
CA ILE A 147 -7.80 4.23 -15.96
C ILE A 147 -6.54 4.39 -16.81
N PHE A 148 -5.97 5.59 -16.88
CA PHE A 148 -4.89 5.88 -17.84
C PHE A 148 -3.51 5.45 -17.34
N ALA A 149 -3.25 5.55 -16.04
CA ALA A 149 -1.96 5.12 -15.47
C ALA A 149 -1.98 3.67 -14.94
N GLY A 150 -3.14 2.99 -14.98
CA GLY A 150 -3.29 1.60 -14.54
C GLY A 150 -2.87 1.35 -13.08
N ARG A 151 -2.94 2.36 -12.19
CA ARG A 151 -2.36 2.27 -10.84
C ARG A 151 -3.26 1.46 -9.89
N ARG A 152 -2.92 0.17 -9.71
CA ARG A 152 -3.57 -0.79 -8.80
C ARG A 152 -3.77 -0.24 -7.38
N THR A 153 -2.72 0.37 -6.82
CA THR A 153 -2.75 0.92 -5.46
C THR A 153 -3.81 2.02 -5.32
N THR A 154 -3.97 2.87 -6.34
CA THR A 154 -5.00 3.91 -6.36
C THR A 154 -6.41 3.32 -6.47
N MET A 155 -6.60 2.29 -7.29
CA MET A 155 -7.88 1.59 -7.42
C MET A 155 -8.32 0.99 -6.08
N VAL A 156 -7.40 0.27 -5.42
CA VAL A 156 -7.61 -0.31 -4.09
C VAL A 156 -7.90 0.79 -3.07
N PHE A 157 -7.14 1.88 -3.09
CA PHE A 157 -7.38 3.02 -2.20
C PHE A 157 -8.81 3.57 -2.34
N ILE A 158 -9.28 3.86 -3.56
CA ILE A 158 -10.63 4.39 -3.77
C ILE A 158 -11.69 3.38 -3.31
N ALA A 159 -11.58 2.12 -3.74
CA ALA A 159 -12.55 1.09 -3.41
C ALA A 159 -12.68 0.89 -1.90
N PHE A 160 -11.55 0.74 -1.19
CA PHE A 160 -11.55 0.59 0.26
C PHE A 160 -11.96 1.86 0.98
N SER A 161 -11.60 3.05 0.47
CA SER A 161 -12.06 4.33 1.04
C SER A 161 -13.58 4.41 1.03
N ILE A 162 -14.22 4.05 -0.08
CA ILE A 162 -15.68 4.04 -0.21
C ILE A 162 -16.29 3.03 0.77
N VAL A 163 -15.83 1.77 0.75
CA VAL A 163 -16.35 0.71 1.62
C VAL A 163 -16.22 1.07 3.11
N CYS A 164 -15.04 1.55 3.52
CA CYS A 164 -14.80 1.94 4.91
C CYS A 164 -15.60 3.18 5.31
N ALA A 165 -15.72 4.17 4.42
CA ALA A 165 -16.48 5.37 4.71
C ALA A 165 -17.98 5.08 4.87
N PHE A 166 -18.57 4.19 4.04
CA PHE A 166 -19.93 3.70 4.26
C PHE A 166 -20.07 2.95 5.59
N TYR A 167 -19.13 2.08 5.91
CA TYR A 167 -19.15 1.34 7.17
C TYR A 167 -19.07 2.27 8.39
N PHE A 168 -18.09 3.17 8.44
CA PHE A 168 -17.88 4.06 9.59
C PHE A 168 -18.96 5.12 9.78
N ILE A 169 -19.59 5.59 8.69
CA ILE A 169 -20.59 6.67 8.76
C ILE A 169 -22.02 6.14 8.85
N LYS A 170 -22.34 5.06 8.13
CA LYS A 170 -23.70 4.51 8.06
C LYS A 170 -23.87 3.22 8.85
N ASN A 171 -22.81 2.67 9.44
CA ASN A 171 -22.80 1.35 10.09
C ASN A 171 -23.31 0.22 9.17
N GLN A 172 -23.17 0.41 7.85
CA GLN A 172 -23.60 -0.57 6.87
C GLN A 172 -22.49 -1.59 6.66
N THR A 173 -22.73 -2.81 7.10
CA THR A 173 -21.83 -3.93 6.83
C THR A 173 -21.87 -4.29 5.36
N THR A 174 -20.70 -4.46 4.75
CA THR A 174 -20.61 -5.02 3.40
C THR A 174 -21.14 -6.45 3.40
N PRO A 175 -22.15 -6.78 2.58
CA PRO A 175 -22.64 -8.15 2.46
C PRO A 175 -21.51 -9.13 2.12
N ARG A 176 -21.48 -10.29 2.77
CA ARG A 176 -20.44 -11.32 2.54
C ARG A 176 -20.30 -11.70 1.06
N LYS A 177 -21.42 -11.72 0.31
CA LYS A 177 -21.45 -11.97 -1.13
C LYS A 177 -20.58 -10.99 -1.92
N ILE A 178 -20.59 -9.70 -1.55
CA ILE A 178 -19.77 -8.67 -2.21
C ILE A 178 -18.30 -8.88 -1.91
N ILE A 179 -17.94 -9.31 -0.70
CA ILE A 179 -16.55 -9.63 -0.35
C ILE A 179 -16.03 -10.81 -1.16
N ILE A 180 -16.82 -11.89 -1.27
CA ILE A 180 -16.48 -13.07 -2.08
C ILE A 180 -16.35 -12.70 -3.56
N LEU A 181 -17.32 -11.95 -4.08
CA LEU A 181 -17.26 -11.46 -5.46
C LEU A 181 -16.03 -10.57 -5.69
N GLY A 182 -15.72 -9.69 -4.74
CA GLY A 182 -14.53 -8.84 -4.77
C GLY A 182 -13.22 -9.63 -4.76
N LEU A 183 -13.15 -10.76 -4.04
CA LEU A 183 -11.99 -11.65 -4.06
C LEU A 183 -11.78 -12.26 -5.46
N LEU A 184 -12.87 -12.75 -6.07
CA LEU A 184 -12.83 -13.35 -7.41
C LEU A 184 -12.43 -12.31 -8.46
N ILE A 185 -13.15 -11.17 -8.51
CA ILE A 185 -12.89 -10.09 -9.45
C ILE A 185 -11.48 -9.51 -9.23
N GLY A 186 -11.08 -9.30 -7.97
CA GLY A 186 -9.77 -8.76 -7.63
C GLY A 186 -8.63 -9.65 -8.13
N THR A 187 -8.77 -10.97 -8.02
CA THR A 187 -7.79 -11.93 -8.53
C THR A 187 -7.64 -11.81 -10.05
N LEU A 188 -8.76 -11.77 -10.77
CA LEU A 188 -8.79 -11.64 -12.24
C LEU A 188 -8.23 -10.29 -12.73
N ILE A 189 -8.53 -9.19 -12.02
CA ILE A 189 -8.00 -7.87 -12.39
C ILE A 189 -6.49 -7.83 -12.15
N ILE A 190 -6.00 -8.38 -11.04
CA ILE A 190 -4.57 -8.35 -10.69
C ILE A 190 -3.75 -9.14 -11.72
N SER A 191 -4.24 -10.27 -12.23
CA SER A 191 -3.54 -11.06 -13.25
C SER A 191 -3.48 -10.35 -14.61
N SER A 192 -4.48 -9.54 -14.97
CA SER A 192 -4.61 -8.97 -16.33
C SER A 192 -4.10 -7.54 -16.51
N ILE A 193 -3.74 -6.88 -15.42
CA ILE A 193 -3.38 -5.46 -15.43
C ILE A 193 -2.00 -5.18 -16.08
N HIS A 194 -1.13 -6.19 -16.24
CA HIS A 194 0.11 -6.02 -17.00
C HIS A 194 -0.21 -5.75 -18.47
N ASP A 195 -1.00 -6.64 -19.09
CA ASP A 195 -1.43 -6.52 -20.48
C ASP A 195 -2.24 -5.25 -20.71
N TYR A 196 -3.16 -4.94 -19.79
CA TYR A 196 -3.91 -3.68 -19.82
C TYR A 196 -2.98 -2.46 -19.90
N ARG A 197 -1.96 -2.40 -19.05
CA ARG A 197 -1.01 -1.26 -19.03
C ARG A 197 -0.18 -1.19 -20.31
N MET A 198 0.18 -2.33 -20.88
CA MET A 198 0.92 -2.37 -22.14
C MET A 198 0.06 -1.83 -23.29
N LEU A 199 -1.17 -2.30 -23.42
CA LEU A 199 -2.09 -1.87 -24.48
C LEU A 199 -2.47 -0.38 -24.37
N VAL A 200 -2.78 0.10 -23.16
CA VAL A 200 -3.08 1.52 -22.91
C VAL A 200 -1.92 2.43 -23.30
N ARG A 201 -0.68 1.99 -23.10
CA ARG A 201 0.52 2.77 -23.45
C ARG A 201 0.80 2.81 -24.94
N VAL A 202 0.60 1.70 -25.64
CA VAL A 202 0.76 1.64 -27.10
C VAL A 202 -0.42 2.33 -27.80
N GLY A 203 -1.49 2.65 -27.06
CA GLY A 203 -2.69 3.29 -27.60
C GLY A 203 -3.62 2.31 -28.33
N GLU A 204 -3.40 1.00 -28.15
CA GLU A 204 -4.21 -0.07 -28.76
C GLU A 204 -5.46 -0.37 -27.92
N TRP A 205 -6.32 0.63 -27.72
CA TRP A 205 -7.52 0.51 -26.89
C TRP A 205 -8.49 -0.58 -27.36
N ASN A 206 -8.52 -0.86 -28.66
CA ASN A 206 -9.39 -1.86 -29.26
C ASN A 206 -9.06 -3.30 -28.81
N LYS A 207 -7.79 -3.57 -28.46
CA LYS A 207 -7.36 -4.91 -28.00
C LYS A 207 -7.61 -5.13 -26.50
N ILE A 208 -8.03 -4.11 -25.75
CA ILE A 208 -8.31 -4.25 -24.32
C ILE A 208 -9.48 -5.22 -24.08
N THR A 209 -10.47 -5.25 -24.98
CA THR A 209 -11.60 -6.18 -24.90
C THR A 209 -11.21 -7.63 -25.21
N GLU A 210 -10.04 -7.85 -25.82
CA GLU A 210 -9.52 -9.18 -26.14
C GLU A 210 -8.75 -9.81 -24.96
N ILE A 211 -8.46 -9.03 -23.90
CA ILE A 211 -7.82 -9.54 -22.69
C ILE A 211 -8.74 -10.59 -22.06
N ASN A 212 -8.26 -11.83 -21.96
CA ASN A 212 -8.97 -12.90 -21.27
C ASN A 212 -8.41 -13.09 -19.85
N PRO A 213 -9.12 -12.63 -18.80
CA PRO A 213 -8.59 -12.67 -17.44
C PRO A 213 -8.43 -14.07 -16.87
N ILE A 214 -9.23 -15.03 -17.36
CA ILE A 214 -9.16 -16.43 -16.93
C ILE A 214 -7.90 -17.07 -17.50
N GLN A 215 -7.62 -16.86 -18.78
CA GLN A 215 -6.39 -17.33 -19.41
C GLN A 215 -5.15 -16.72 -18.75
N ASN A 216 -5.18 -15.43 -18.41
CA ASN A 216 -4.09 -14.78 -17.70
C ASN A 216 -3.86 -15.38 -16.31
N LEU A 217 -4.92 -15.68 -15.57
CA LEU A 217 -4.79 -16.36 -14.28
C LEU A 217 -4.24 -17.79 -14.45
N GLN A 218 -4.73 -18.54 -15.45
CA GLN A 218 -4.19 -19.86 -15.78
C GLN A 218 -2.71 -19.78 -16.17
N ALA A 219 -2.31 -18.75 -16.90
CA ALA A 219 -0.91 -18.49 -17.26
C ALA A 219 -0.06 -18.19 -16.02
N VAL A 220 -0.56 -17.48 -15.00
CA VAL A 220 0.15 -17.31 -13.72
C VAL A 220 0.33 -18.65 -12.99
N VAL A 221 -0.71 -19.49 -12.97
CA VAL A 221 -0.74 -20.75 -12.21
C VAL A 221 0.05 -21.87 -12.90
N LYS A 222 -0.04 -21.97 -14.22
CA LYS A 222 0.61 -23.02 -15.04
C LYS A 222 1.92 -22.57 -15.68
N GLN A 223 2.21 -21.27 -15.67
CA GLN A 223 3.37 -20.66 -16.31
C GLN A 223 3.50 -20.92 -17.81
N GLU A 224 2.37 -20.92 -18.53
CA GLU A 224 2.36 -21.12 -20.00
C GLU A 224 2.95 -19.93 -20.77
N ASN A 225 3.06 -18.74 -20.14
CA ASN A 225 3.64 -17.54 -20.74
C ASN A 225 5.06 -17.26 -20.20
N GLN A 226 6.07 -17.40 -21.07
CA GLN A 226 7.50 -17.11 -20.80
C GLN A 226 7.79 -15.65 -20.39
N GLY A 227 6.79 -14.75 -20.41
CA GLY A 227 6.92 -13.34 -20.04
C GLY A 227 6.37 -12.95 -18.66
N MET A 228 5.66 -13.84 -17.95
CA MET A 228 5.03 -13.50 -16.66
C MET A 228 6.01 -13.72 -15.51
N THR A 229 6.50 -12.62 -14.92
CA THR A 229 7.39 -12.67 -13.77
C THR A 229 6.61 -13.01 -12.50
N LEU A 230 6.97 -14.11 -11.84
CA LEU A 230 6.48 -14.42 -10.50
C LEU A 230 7.21 -13.55 -9.48
N GLU A 231 6.52 -12.59 -8.84
CA GLU A 231 7.13 -11.74 -7.79
C GLU A 231 7.54 -12.59 -6.58
N LEU A 232 6.83 -13.68 -6.30
CA LEU A 232 7.22 -14.64 -5.26
C LEU A 232 8.51 -15.41 -5.61
N ARG A 233 8.86 -15.54 -6.90
CA ARG A 233 10.17 -16.09 -7.32
C ARG A 233 11.31 -15.17 -6.91
N ASN A 234 11.13 -13.86 -7.10
CA ASN A 234 12.09 -12.87 -6.61
C ASN A 234 12.25 -12.97 -5.08
N ALA A 235 11.15 -13.15 -4.35
CA ALA A 235 11.20 -13.36 -2.90
C ALA A 235 12.03 -14.59 -2.52
N ALA A 236 11.87 -15.70 -3.24
CA ALA A 236 12.65 -16.91 -3.01
C ALA A 236 14.14 -16.72 -3.33
N LEU A 237 14.48 -15.99 -4.38
CA LEU A 237 15.87 -15.64 -4.69
C LEU A 237 16.48 -14.71 -3.63
N VAL A 238 15.72 -13.74 -3.08
CA VAL A 238 16.17 -12.94 -1.91
C VAL A 238 16.51 -13.87 -0.75
N ILE A 239 15.57 -14.73 -0.37
CA ILE A 239 15.68 -15.65 0.78
C ILE A 239 16.88 -16.56 0.62
N ASP A 240 17.08 -17.15 -0.56
CA ASP A 240 18.23 -18.02 -0.82
C ASP A 240 19.55 -17.25 -0.75
N THR A 241 19.59 -16.04 -1.31
CA THR A 241 20.77 -15.19 -1.32
C THR A 241 21.23 -14.84 0.09
N VAL A 242 20.31 -14.37 0.95
CA VAL A 242 20.67 -14.02 2.35
C VAL A 242 20.99 -15.26 3.19
N THR A 243 20.30 -16.38 2.94
CA THR A 243 20.57 -17.64 3.66
C THR A 243 21.98 -18.17 3.33
N GLN A 244 22.38 -18.14 2.06
CA GLN A 244 23.70 -18.61 1.63
C GLN A 244 24.82 -17.69 2.08
N SER A 245 24.62 -16.37 1.94
CA SER A 245 25.66 -15.39 2.27
C SER A 245 25.77 -15.10 3.76
N GLY A 246 24.73 -15.40 4.56
CA GLY A 246 24.62 -15.00 5.96
C GLY A 246 24.49 -13.48 6.15
N ARG A 247 24.30 -12.72 5.07
CA ARG A 247 24.28 -11.25 5.08
C ARG A 247 22.85 -10.74 5.17
N TYR A 248 22.34 -10.70 6.40
CA TYR A 248 21.08 -10.01 6.69
C TYR A 248 21.29 -8.50 6.80
N GLU A 249 20.24 -7.74 6.48
CA GLU A 249 20.27 -6.27 6.44
C GLU A 249 19.98 -5.62 7.80
N TRP A 250 19.49 -6.38 8.79
CA TRP A 250 19.31 -5.93 10.18
C TRP A 250 18.55 -4.61 10.34
N GLY A 251 17.64 -4.31 9.42
CA GLY A 251 16.81 -3.12 9.44
C GLY A 251 17.37 -1.93 8.65
N SER A 252 18.54 -2.06 8.01
CA SER A 252 19.16 -1.01 7.19
C SER A 252 18.20 -0.48 6.14
N ARG A 253 17.42 -1.36 5.49
CA ARG A 253 16.46 -0.95 4.47
C ARG A 253 15.33 -0.09 5.00
N TYR A 254 14.81 -0.35 6.20
CA TYR A 254 13.78 0.51 6.80
C TYR A 254 14.33 1.92 7.04
N TRP A 255 15.54 2.00 7.57
CA TRP A 255 16.21 3.27 7.81
C TRP A 255 16.53 3.99 6.49
N ASN A 256 17.15 3.30 5.54
CA ASN A 256 17.52 3.85 4.25
C ASN A 256 16.30 4.34 3.46
N THR A 257 15.17 3.63 3.54
CA THR A 257 13.90 4.05 2.92
C THR A 257 13.35 5.31 3.59
N LEU A 258 13.47 5.42 4.93
CA LEU A 258 13.08 6.61 5.67
C LEU A 258 13.96 7.81 5.28
N VAL A 259 15.28 7.66 5.31
CA VAL A 259 16.22 8.68 4.83
C VAL A 259 15.94 9.05 3.37
N PHE A 260 15.67 8.06 2.52
CA PHE A 260 15.38 8.29 1.11
C PHE A 260 14.14 9.17 0.89
N LYS A 261 13.04 8.88 1.59
CA LYS A 261 11.77 9.60 1.44
C LYS A 261 11.75 10.96 2.14
N TRP A 262 12.43 11.10 3.28
CA TRP A 262 12.31 12.28 4.15
C TRP A 262 13.45 13.27 4.05
N ILE A 263 14.65 12.83 3.67
CA ILE A 263 15.81 13.71 3.57
C ILE A 263 15.99 14.15 2.10
N PRO A 264 15.68 15.41 1.75
CA PRO A 264 15.80 15.90 0.39
C PRO A 264 17.28 16.13 0.03
N ALA A 265 17.80 15.34 -0.91
CA ALA A 265 19.17 15.50 -1.40
C ALA A 265 19.39 16.86 -2.09
N GLN A 266 18.31 17.48 -2.59
CA GLN A 266 18.35 18.74 -3.31
C GLN A 266 18.73 19.93 -2.42
N PHE A 267 18.35 19.90 -1.15
CA PHE A 267 18.64 20.99 -0.20
C PHE A 267 19.86 20.70 0.68
N LEU A 268 20.08 19.43 1.03
CA LEU A 268 21.11 19.02 1.98
C LEU A 268 22.35 18.39 1.30
N GLY A 269 22.29 18.18 -0.02
CA GLY A 269 23.34 17.50 -0.78
C GLY A 269 23.19 15.97 -0.81
N SER A 270 23.61 15.37 -1.93
CA SER A 270 23.61 13.90 -2.11
C SER A 270 24.57 13.20 -1.15
N GLU A 271 25.74 13.80 -0.89
CA GLU A 271 26.76 13.23 0.00
C GLU A 271 26.27 13.14 1.44
N PHE A 272 25.63 14.19 1.96
CA PHE A 272 25.04 14.18 3.30
C PHE A 272 23.98 13.08 3.44
N LYS A 273 23.11 12.96 2.43
CA LYS A 273 22.09 11.91 2.41
C LYS A 273 22.70 10.51 2.40
N LYS A 274 23.76 10.30 1.62
CA LYS A 274 24.47 9.02 1.53
C LYS A 274 25.17 8.66 2.83
N GLN A 275 25.75 9.64 3.54
CA GLN A 275 26.35 9.43 4.87
C GLN A 275 25.34 9.01 5.93
N LEU A 276 24.06 9.41 5.79
CA LEU A 276 22.99 8.96 6.67
C LEU A 276 22.51 7.53 6.35
N GLN A 277 22.78 7.01 5.16
CA GLN A 277 22.36 5.66 4.76
C GLN A 277 23.35 4.60 5.26
N LEU A 278 22.80 3.47 5.69
CA LEU A 278 23.57 2.31 6.14
C LEU A 278 23.95 1.44 4.93
N ASN A 279 25.24 1.17 4.75
CA ASN A 279 25.77 0.38 3.63
C ASN A 279 25.75 -1.13 3.92
N LEU A 280 24.59 -1.63 4.38
CA LEU A 280 24.38 -3.07 4.62
C LEU A 280 23.48 -3.72 3.55
N ASP A 281 22.86 -2.91 2.70
CA ASP A 281 21.95 -3.39 1.66
C ASP A 281 22.74 -4.15 0.58
N LEU A 282 22.25 -5.34 0.20
CA LEU A 282 22.85 -6.13 -0.86
C LEU A 282 22.32 -5.69 -2.22
N ASP A 283 23.20 -5.67 -3.23
CA ASP A 283 22.76 -5.60 -4.62
C ASP A 283 22.31 -6.99 -5.09
N TYR A 284 21.05 -7.30 -4.80
CA TYR A 284 20.46 -8.58 -5.19
C TYR A 284 20.44 -8.79 -6.70
N PHE A 285 20.35 -7.74 -7.51
CA PHE A 285 20.19 -7.91 -8.95
C PHE A 285 21.49 -8.41 -9.60
N ASP A 286 22.62 -7.86 -9.18
CA ASP A 286 23.92 -8.34 -9.64
C ASP A 286 24.19 -9.77 -9.16
N ILE A 287 23.86 -10.08 -7.90
CA ILE A 287 23.98 -11.44 -7.36
C ILE A 287 23.09 -12.41 -8.13
N TRP A 288 21.84 -12.05 -8.42
CA TRP A 288 20.92 -12.91 -9.15
C TRP A 288 21.39 -13.18 -10.57
N HIS A 289 21.94 -12.17 -11.23
CA HIS A 289 22.46 -12.32 -12.57
C HIS A 289 23.69 -13.23 -12.59
N GLN A 290 24.63 -13.05 -11.66
CA GLN A 290 25.87 -13.82 -11.60
C GLN A 290 25.67 -15.28 -11.16
N TYR A 291 24.87 -15.51 -10.13
CA TYR A 291 24.76 -16.84 -9.51
C TYR A 291 23.60 -17.69 -10.04
N TYR A 292 22.52 -17.07 -10.51
CA TYR A 292 21.32 -17.78 -10.97
C TYR A 292 21.01 -17.54 -12.45
N GLY A 293 21.80 -16.70 -13.14
CA GLY A 293 21.49 -16.28 -14.51
C GLY A 293 20.19 -15.48 -14.62
N TYR A 294 19.60 -15.06 -13.49
CA TYR A 294 18.26 -14.49 -13.45
C TYR A 294 18.32 -12.98 -13.66
N LYS A 295 17.69 -12.51 -14.75
CA LYS A 295 17.56 -11.08 -15.04
C LYS A 295 16.27 -10.56 -14.43
N HIS A 296 16.39 -9.74 -13.37
CA HIS A 296 15.24 -9.15 -12.71
C HIS A 296 14.37 -8.35 -13.68
N PRO A 297 13.09 -8.75 -13.88
CA PRO A 297 12.22 -8.05 -14.82
C PRO A 297 11.85 -6.66 -14.29
N LYS A 298 11.93 -5.66 -15.18
CA LYS A 298 11.59 -4.27 -14.86
C LYS A 298 10.14 -4.19 -14.38
N GLY A 299 9.93 -3.61 -13.21
CA GLY A 299 8.59 -3.46 -12.65
C GLY A 299 8.11 -4.63 -11.80
N SER A 300 8.91 -5.69 -11.64
CA SER A 300 8.65 -6.75 -10.65
C SER A 300 9.16 -6.34 -9.26
N THR A 301 8.77 -7.08 -8.23
CA THR A 301 9.09 -6.76 -6.84
C THR A 301 9.62 -7.99 -6.12
N SER A 302 10.35 -7.80 -5.02
CA SER A 302 10.80 -8.88 -4.12
C SER A 302 9.75 -9.32 -3.09
N THR A 303 8.58 -8.65 -3.09
CA THR A 303 7.49 -8.80 -2.11
C THR A 303 7.87 -8.50 -0.66
N GLY A 304 6.87 -8.30 0.19
CA GLY A 304 7.06 -8.17 1.64
C GLY A 304 7.63 -9.43 2.31
N ILE A 305 7.46 -10.60 1.69
CA ILE A 305 7.94 -11.88 2.22
C ILE A 305 9.46 -11.92 2.15
N GLY A 306 10.03 -11.71 0.95
CA GLY A 306 11.47 -11.66 0.77
C GLY A 306 12.10 -10.47 1.49
N ASP A 307 11.44 -9.30 1.43
CA ASP A 307 11.89 -8.08 2.10
C ASP A 307 12.02 -8.26 3.62
N SER A 308 10.97 -8.72 4.31
CA SER A 308 11.05 -8.90 5.77
C SER A 308 12.03 -10.00 6.20
N PHE A 309 12.17 -11.07 5.40
CA PHE A 309 13.14 -12.13 5.65
C PHE A 309 14.58 -11.63 5.51
N SER A 310 14.88 -10.79 4.50
CA SER A 310 16.23 -10.26 4.32
C SER A 310 16.68 -9.36 5.48
N GLN A 311 15.73 -8.80 6.23
CA GLN A 311 16.02 -7.94 7.38
C GLN A 311 16.28 -8.75 8.65
N PHE A 312 15.45 -9.75 8.95
CA PHE A 312 15.40 -10.40 10.26
C PHE A 312 15.18 -11.91 10.19
N ASP A 313 15.51 -12.55 9.08
CA ASP A 313 15.27 -13.98 8.87
C ASP A 313 13.78 -14.34 9.10
N TYR A 314 13.48 -15.50 9.66
CA TYR A 314 12.10 -15.88 9.99
C TYR A 314 11.42 -14.93 11.00
N PHE A 315 12.17 -14.19 11.82
CA PHE A 315 11.60 -13.18 12.72
C PHE A 315 11.01 -11.98 11.97
N GLY A 316 11.31 -11.80 10.68
CA GLY A 316 10.66 -10.82 9.82
C GLY A 316 9.13 -10.93 9.80
N CYS A 317 8.57 -12.11 10.08
CA CYS A 317 7.13 -12.31 10.16
C CYS A 317 6.46 -11.47 11.29
N LEU A 318 7.21 -11.08 12.32
CA LEU A 318 6.72 -10.24 13.43
C LEU A 318 6.19 -8.88 12.94
N ILE A 319 6.76 -8.32 11.87
CA ILE A 319 6.33 -7.05 11.28
C ILE A 319 4.86 -7.12 10.84
N PHE A 320 4.44 -8.25 10.27
CA PHE A 320 3.06 -8.48 9.88
C PHE A 320 2.11 -8.61 11.08
N GLY A 321 2.62 -9.15 12.19
CA GLY A 321 1.89 -9.15 13.46
C GLY A 321 1.72 -7.74 14.05
N ILE A 322 2.75 -6.91 13.98
CA ILE A 322 2.69 -5.49 14.38
C ILE A 322 1.67 -4.74 13.52
N PHE A 323 1.69 -4.94 12.20
CA PHE A 323 0.70 -4.33 11.31
C PHE A 323 -0.73 -4.77 11.68
N ALA A 324 -0.96 -6.07 11.90
CA ALA A 324 -2.28 -6.55 12.26
C ALA A 324 -2.78 -5.98 13.61
N TYR A 325 -1.89 -5.89 14.61
CA TYR A 325 -2.22 -5.28 15.90
C TYR A 325 -2.54 -3.78 15.77
N LEU A 326 -1.74 -3.04 15.00
CA LEU A 326 -1.99 -1.63 14.71
C LEU A 326 -3.35 -1.43 14.05
N PHE A 327 -3.66 -2.21 13.00
CA PHE A 327 -4.95 -2.12 12.31
C PHE A 327 -6.13 -2.53 13.20
N LYS A 328 -5.95 -3.47 14.12
CA LYS A 328 -6.96 -3.80 15.14
C LYS A 328 -7.25 -2.60 16.04
N TYR A 329 -6.21 -1.93 16.55
CA TYR A 329 -6.36 -0.73 17.36
C TYR A 329 -7.09 0.38 16.60
N LEU A 330 -6.64 0.67 15.37
CA LEU A 330 -7.26 1.68 14.51
C LEU A 330 -8.73 1.32 14.25
N TRP A 331 -9.03 0.07 13.92
CA TRP A 331 -10.39 -0.40 13.65
C TRP A 331 -11.33 -0.14 14.83
N TYR A 332 -11.01 -0.62 16.04
CA TYR A 332 -11.89 -0.44 17.20
C TYR A 332 -12.16 1.03 17.51
N ARG A 333 -11.12 1.87 17.44
CA ARG A 333 -11.27 3.31 17.67
C ARG A 333 -12.13 3.99 16.60
N SER A 334 -11.91 3.63 15.34
CA SER A 334 -12.70 4.13 14.21
C SER A 334 -14.17 3.76 14.33
N CYS A 335 -14.47 2.52 14.74
CA CYS A 335 -15.84 2.07 15.02
C CYS A 335 -16.49 2.81 16.21
N ASN A 336 -15.68 3.22 17.20
CA ASN A 336 -16.14 4.04 18.33
C ASN A 336 -16.33 5.52 17.97
N GLY A 337 -16.22 5.90 16.70
CA GLY A 337 -16.50 7.26 16.21
C GLY A 337 -15.31 8.22 16.24
N ASP A 338 -14.09 7.73 16.46
CA ASP A 338 -12.89 8.57 16.34
C ASP A 338 -12.61 8.92 14.86
N TYR A 339 -13.02 10.12 14.47
CA TYR A 339 -12.93 10.59 13.09
C TYR A 339 -11.49 10.62 12.55
N ILE A 340 -10.52 10.98 13.39
CA ILE A 340 -9.12 11.07 12.97
C ILE A 340 -8.60 9.67 12.63
N LEU A 341 -8.94 8.69 13.47
CA LEU A 341 -8.53 7.32 13.24
C LEU A 341 -9.32 6.66 12.09
N GLN A 342 -10.54 7.11 11.79
CA GLN A 342 -11.25 6.72 10.56
C GLN A 342 -10.45 7.16 9.32
N CYS A 343 -10.00 8.42 9.28
CA CYS A 343 -9.16 8.91 8.19
C CYS A 343 -7.84 8.12 8.10
N LEU A 344 -7.12 7.97 9.22
CA LEU A 344 -5.83 7.29 9.25
C LEU A 344 -5.96 5.81 8.85
N TYR A 345 -7.01 5.12 9.29
CA TYR A 345 -7.29 3.75 8.88
C TYR A 345 -7.43 3.65 7.36
N ILE A 346 -8.26 4.51 6.75
CA ILE A 346 -8.48 4.53 5.29
C ILE A 346 -7.17 4.80 4.53
N LEU A 347 -6.38 5.78 4.99
CA LEU A 347 -5.12 6.16 4.34
C LEU A 347 -4.05 5.06 4.38
N LEU A 348 -4.03 4.25 5.45
CA LEU A 348 -3.01 3.21 5.62
C LEU A 348 -3.33 1.89 4.93
N ILE A 349 -4.59 1.62 4.55
CA ILE A 349 -4.98 0.34 3.90
C ILE A 349 -4.11 0.03 2.67
N PRO A 350 -3.92 0.95 1.70
CA PRO A 350 -3.14 0.65 0.51
C PRO A 350 -1.70 0.31 0.87
N THR A 351 -1.07 1.11 1.73
CA THR A 351 0.29 0.88 2.21
C THR A 351 0.43 -0.48 2.90
N ALA A 352 -0.54 -0.87 3.73
CA ALA A 352 -0.55 -2.18 4.38
C ALA A 352 -0.67 -3.33 3.36
N MET A 353 -1.48 -3.18 2.32
CA MET A 353 -1.62 -4.17 1.27
C MET A 353 -0.37 -4.26 0.38
N THR A 354 0.20 -3.11 0.01
CA THR A 354 1.46 -3.05 -0.76
C THR A 354 2.66 -3.52 0.06
N SER A 355 2.58 -3.46 1.40
CA SER A 355 3.63 -4.00 2.26
C SER A 355 3.82 -5.50 2.06
N LEU A 356 2.74 -6.22 1.73
CA LEU A 356 2.83 -7.65 1.39
C LEU A 356 3.31 -7.85 -0.06
N THR A 357 2.84 -7.04 -1.00
CA THR A 357 3.13 -7.28 -2.42
C THR A 357 4.43 -6.67 -2.92
N HIS A 358 4.97 -5.64 -2.28
CA HIS A 358 6.18 -4.93 -2.74
C HIS A 358 7.30 -5.00 -1.72
N ASN A 359 7.20 -4.23 -0.63
CA ASN A 359 8.16 -4.24 0.48
C ASN A 359 7.49 -3.67 1.73
N THR A 360 7.92 -4.16 2.89
CA THR A 360 7.45 -3.71 4.20
C THR A 360 8.11 -2.41 4.64
N ALA A 361 9.30 -2.10 4.11
CA ALA A 361 10.06 -0.89 4.42
C ALA A 361 9.31 0.42 4.12
N ASN A 362 8.42 0.41 3.14
CA ASN A 362 7.61 1.57 2.78
C ASN A 362 6.53 1.94 3.82
N PHE A 363 6.17 1.02 4.73
CA PHE A 363 5.06 1.24 5.65
C PHE A 363 5.31 2.40 6.62
N LEU A 364 6.47 2.41 7.28
CA LEU A 364 6.78 3.39 8.32
C LEU A 364 6.86 4.82 7.76
N PRO A 365 7.56 5.10 6.64
CA PRO A 365 7.56 6.42 6.05
C PRO A 365 6.18 6.93 5.65
N ASP A 366 5.32 6.05 5.10
CA ASP A 366 3.96 6.42 4.70
C ASP A 366 3.08 6.69 5.94
N LEU A 367 3.24 5.91 7.01
CA LEU A 367 2.59 6.16 8.30
C LEU A 367 2.99 7.52 8.87
N LEU A 368 4.30 7.81 8.90
CA LEU A 368 4.80 9.11 9.34
C LEU A 368 4.25 10.23 8.47
N TYR A 369 4.16 10.02 7.15
CA TYR A 369 3.66 11.02 6.21
C TYR A 369 2.21 11.37 6.55
N TYR A 370 1.33 10.38 6.67
CA TYR A 370 -0.06 10.63 7.00
C TYR A 370 -0.24 11.22 8.40
N MET A 371 0.55 10.81 9.38
CA MET A 371 0.48 11.42 10.72
C MET A 371 0.95 12.88 10.72
N ILE A 372 2.11 13.18 10.12
CA ILE A 372 2.68 14.53 10.09
C ILE A 372 1.78 15.46 9.30
N PHE A 373 1.33 15.10 8.10
CA PHE A 373 0.51 15.99 7.28
C PHE A 373 -0.94 16.06 7.75
N SER A 374 -1.48 15.06 8.43
CA SER A 374 -2.81 15.21 9.06
C SER A 374 -2.76 16.08 10.32
N SER A 375 -1.62 16.16 11.02
CA SER A 375 -1.51 16.85 12.32
C SER A 375 -1.84 18.36 12.26
N PRO A 376 -1.29 19.17 11.34
CA PRO A 376 -1.66 20.59 11.22
C PRO A 376 -3.15 20.79 10.97
N LEU A 377 -3.73 19.94 10.13
CA LEU A 377 -5.15 19.97 9.80
C LEU A 377 -6.03 19.64 11.01
N ILE A 378 -5.61 18.64 11.81
CA ILE A 378 -6.26 18.28 13.07
C ILE A 378 -6.18 19.46 14.03
N VAL A 379 -4.99 20.00 14.27
CA VAL A 379 -4.75 21.13 15.20
C VAL A 379 -5.59 22.34 14.82
N PHE A 380 -5.62 22.72 13.54
CA PHE A 380 -6.46 23.79 13.01
C PHE A 380 -7.96 23.56 13.29
N SER A 381 -8.38 22.29 13.29
CA SER A 381 -9.78 21.88 13.42
C SER A 381 -10.20 21.59 14.86
N ILE A 382 -9.31 21.66 15.86
CA ILE A 382 -9.69 21.41 17.26
C ILE A 382 -10.73 22.45 17.72
N LYS A 383 -11.82 21.98 18.33
CA LYS A 383 -12.79 22.85 18.99
C LYS A 383 -12.21 23.39 20.30
N LYS A 384 -12.24 24.71 20.49
CA LYS A 384 -11.70 25.39 21.68
C LYS A 384 -12.42 24.99 22.99
N ASN A 385 -13.67 24.52 22.92
CA ASN A 385 -14.43 23.99 24.06
C ASN A 385 -14.85 22.53 23.78
N PRO A 386 -14.02 21.52 24.11
CA PRO A 386 -14.41 20.14 23.92
C PRO A 386 -15.39 19.72 25.01
N CYS A 387 -16.67 19.52 24.68
CA CYS A 387 -17.56 18.74 25.55
C CYS A 387 -17.03 17.31 25.55
N ILE A 388 -16.58 16.78 26.67
CA ILE A 388 -16.07 15.39 26.74
C ILE A 388 -17.25 14.45 26.41
N LEU A 389 -17.28 13.91 25.19
CA LEU A 389 -18.19 12.84 24.84
C LEU A 389 -17.65 11.57 25.51
N ASN A 390 -18.27 11.18 26.62
CA ASN A 390 -18.06 9.85 27.19
C ASN A 390 -18.35 8.82 26.10
N ALA A 391 -17.34 8.01 25.77
CA ALA A 391 -17.46 6.96 24.77
C ALA A 391 -18.66 6.08 25.14
N LYS A 392 -19.69 6.06 24.28
CA LYS A 392 -20.80 5.11 24.42
C LYS A 392 -20.20 3.71 24.44
N ARG A 393 -20.46 2.96 25.52
CA ARG A 393 -20.14 1.53 25.63
C ARG A 393 -20.92 0.80 24.54
N TYR A 394 -20.30 0.56 23.40
CA TYR A 394 -20.70 -0.54 22.54
C TYR A 394 -19.89 -1.76 22.98
N THR A 395 -20.53 -2.63 23.75
CA THR A 395 -20.07 -4.00 23.94
C THR A 395 -20.08 -4.68 22.57
N ILE A 396 -18.89 -4.98 22.04
CA ILE A 396 -18.68 -5.97 20.98
C ILE A 396 -18.11 -7.21 21.65
#